data_AF-A0A7L1VZT2-F1
#
_entry.id   AF-A0A7L1VZT2-F1
#
_cell.length_a   1.000
_cell.length_b   1.000
_cell.length_c   1.000
_cell.angle_alpha   90.00
_cell.angle_beta   90.00
_cell.angle_gamma   90.00
#
_symmetry.space_group_name_H-M   'P 1'
#
loop_
_entity.id
_entity.type
_entity.pdbx_description
1 polymer ?
#
loop_
_entity_poly.entity_id
_entity_poly.type
_entity_poly.pdbx_seq_one_letter_code
_entity_poly.pdbx_strand_id
1 'polypeptide(L)'
;NGTIGDIYSMGLALQALEISSEFYAPRQWNSTQACSVVYNHDYEQPMAIAQVLPPLVGKSYLNAGGVCQVPTLPLSPPTAPITVQFSITNTLKNYFHYSISVCVPDNSTLLQVMEVARNEKPDIFCFKTKQESWGPYVTSIHGLHGNKTKRTYWQFFSCWTPLQEGVGTYKPKNWEHIQAIFSTY
;
A
#
# COMPACT_ATOMS: atom_id res chain seq x y z
N ASN A 1 16.43 12.25 5.04
CA ASN A 1 15.77 11.11 5.70
C ASN A 1 16.31 9.75 5.24
N GLY A 2 17.35 9.65 4.40
CA GLY A 2 17.91 8.36 3.97
C GLY A 2 17.06 7.53 2.99
N THR A 3 15.79 7.90 2.76
CA THR A 3 14.85 7.25 1.84
C THR A 3 15.09 7.63 0.38
N ILE A 4 14.93 6.66 -0.53
CA ILE A 4 14.93 6.83 -1.99
C ILE A 4 13.59 6.29 -2.50
N GLY A 5 12.73 7.18 -2.99
CA GLY A 5 11.31 6.85 -3.20
C GLY A 5 10.56 6.79 -1.86
N ASP A 6 9.94 5.65 -1.57
CA ASP A 6 9.26 5.31 -0.32
C ASP A 6 9.87 4.07 0.36
N ILE A 7 9.39 3.73 1.56
CA ILE A 7 9.90 2.62 2.38
C ILE A 7 9.77 1.23 1.72
N TYR A 8 8.79 1.04 0.84
CA TYR A 8 8.53 -0.21 0.13
C TYR A 8 9.41 -0.33 -1.12
N SER A 9 9.87 0.78 -1.69
CA SER A 9 10.84 0.81 -2.79
C SER A 9 12.31 0.69 -2.34
N MET A 10 12.60 0.91 -1.05
CA MET A 10 13.96 0.94 -0.50
C MET A 10 14.75 -0.36 -0.75
N GLY A 11 14.11 -1.54 -0.63
CA GLY A 11 14.81 -2.81 -0.83
C GLY A 11 15.38 -2.97 -2.23
N LEU A 12 14.68 -2.46 -3.25
CA LEU A 12 15.16 -2.46 -4.64
C LEU A 12 16.20 -1.34 -4.87
N ALA A 13 16.00 -0.17 -4.27
CA ALA A 13 16.93 0.94 -4.37
C ALA A 13 18.31 0.61 -3.76
N LEU A 14 18.33 -0.08 -2.61
CA LEU A 14 19.55 -0.57 -1.96
C LEU A 14 20.33 -1.50 -2.90
N GLN A 15 19.66 -2.51 -3.46
CA GLN A 15 20.28 -3.46 -4.38
C GLN A 15 20.82 -2.79 -5.64
N ALA A 16 20.09 -1.83 -6.22
CA ALA A 16 20.51 -1.12 -7.41
C ALA A 16 21.74 -0.23 -7.17
N LEU A 17 21.80 0.47 -6.04
CA LEU A 17 22.92 1.37 -5.72
C LEU A 17 24.18 0.61 -5.31
N GLU A 18 24.05 -0.52 -4.62
CA GLU A 18 25.20 -1.35 -4.25
C GLU A 18 25.97 -1.86 -5.48
N ILE A 19 25.27 -2.13 -6.60
CA ILE A 19 25.88 -2.63 -7.84
C ILE A 19 26.27 -1.53 -8.85
N SER A 20 25.93 -0.26 -8.60
CA SER A 20 26.12 0.85 -9.55
C SER A 20 27.05 1.95 -9.02
N SER A 21 27.98 1.59 -8.13
CA SER A 21 28.89 2.53 -7.45
C SER A 21 29.70 3.43 -8.37
N GLU A 22 29.97 2.98 -9.59
CA GLU A 22 30.69 3.73 -10.62
C GLU A 22 29.90 4.92 -11.20
N PHE A 23 28.57 4.93 -11.11
CA PHE A 23 27.71 5.90 -11.80
C PHE A 23 27.26 7.09 -10.95
N TYR A 24 27.48 7.07 -9.64
CA TYR A 24 27.05 8.18 -8.76
C TYR A 24 28.22 8.94 -8.12
N ALA A 25 29.47 8.60 -8.43
CA ALA A 25 30.61 9.46 -8.10
C ALA A 25 30.47 10.83 -8.80
N PRO A 26 30.76 11.97 -8.13
CA PRO A 26 31.38 12.10 -6.80
C PRO A 26 30.40 12.18 -5.62
N ARG A 27 29.08 12.06 -5.85
CA ARG A 27 28.08 12.09 -4.76
C ARG A 27 28.18 10.82 -3.93
N GLN A 28 28.62 10.94 -2.68
CA GLN A 28 28.62 9.81 -1.77
C GLN A 28 27.21 9.52 -1.28
N TRP A 29 26.75 8.30 -1.50
CA TRP A 29 25.51 7.79 -0.94
C TRP A 29 25.78 7.17 0.45
N ASN A 30 25.05 7.62 1.47
CA ASN A 30 25.17 7.09 2.82
C ASN A 30 24.31 5.83 2.98
N SER A 31 24.87 4.68 2.59
CA SER A 31 24.22 3.37 2.69
C SER A 31 23.84 3.01 4.12
N THR A 32 24.66 3.38 5.12
CA THR A 32 24.37 3.15 6.55
C THR A 32 23.07 3.81 6.99
N GLN A 33 22.85 5.07 6.56
CA GLN A 33 21.60 5.78 6.85
C GLN A 33 20.41 5.15 6.14
N ALA A 34 20.57 4.71 4.89
CA ALA A 34 19.52 4.05 4.12
C ALA A 34 19.12 2.67 4.71
N CYS A 35 20.09 1.86 5.13
CA CYS A 35 19.84 0.58 5.79
C CYS A 35 19.15 0.76 7.15
N SER A 36 19.51 1.80 7.92
CA SER A 36 18.88 2.09 9.21
C SER A 36 17.39 2.40 9.08
N VAL A 37 16.99 3.12 8.02
CA VAL A 37 15.57 3.44 7.77
C VAL A 37 14.76 2.17 7.50
N VAL A 38 15.32 1.24 6.74
CA VAL A 38 14.71 -0.06 6.46
C VAL A 38 14.64 -0.94 7.70
N TYR A 39 15.74 -1.04 8.45
CA TYR A 39 15.82 -1.91 9.62
C TYR A 39 14.82 -1.53 10.72
N ASN A 40 14.55 -0.22 10.87
CA ASN A 40 13.67 0.29 11.91
C ASN A 40 12.18 0.34 11.50
N HIS A 41 11.80 -0.20 10.33
CA HIS A 41 10.42 -0.23 9.89
C HIS A 41 9.79 -1.61 10.12
N ASP A 42 8.59 -1.64 10.70
CA ASP A 42 7.83 -2.87 10.92
C ASP A 42 7.08 -3.25 9.65
N TYR A 43 7.59 -4.26 8.94
CA TYR A 43 6.97 -4.79 7.74
C TYR A 43 5.97 -5.90 8.10
N GLU A 44 4.68 -5.65 7.93
CA GLU A 44 3.63 -6.68 8.10
C GLU A 44 3.35 -7.46 6.80
N GLN A 45 3.71 -6.90 5.63
CA GLN A 45 3.39 -7.48 4.33
C GLN A 45 4.47 -8.44 3.81
N PRO A 46 4.16 -9.71 3.51
CA PRO A 46 5.13 -10.70 3.06
C PRO A 46 5.93 -10.27 1.82
N MET A 47 5.29 -9.58 0.87
CA MET A 47 5.97 -9.11 -0.34
C MET A 47 6.92 -7.93 -0.04
N ALA A 48 6.56 -7.03 0.87
CA ALA A 48 7.47 -5.98 1.32
C ALA A 48 8.70 -6.58 2.02
N ILE A 49 8.49 -7.58 2.88
CA ILE A 49 9.58 -8.34 3.51
C ILE A 49 10.46 -8.99 2.43
N ALA A 50 9.86 -9.65 1.44
CA ALA A 50 10.61 -10.32 0.38
C ALA A 50 11.47 -9.37 -0.48
N GLN A 51 11.05 -8.11 -0.65
CA GLN A 51 11.84 -7.11 -1.38
C GLN A 51 12.98 -6.52 -0.57
N VAL A 52 12.86 -6.52 0.76
CA VAL A 52 13.82 -5.87 1.67
C VAL A 52 14.76 -6.83 2.37
N LEU A 53 14.39 -8.11 2.47
CA LEU A 53 15.19 -9.14 3.11
C LEU A 53 16.55 -9.34 2.42
N PRO A 54 16.66 -9.42 1.07
CA PRO A 54 17.96 -9.60 0.41
C PRO A 54 19.01 -8.55 0.82
N PRO A 55 18.76 -7.22 0.66
CA PRO A 55 19.76 -6.23 1.04
C PRO A 55 20.05 -6.20 2.55
N LEU A 56 19.07 -6.53 3.42
CA LEU A 56 19.29 -6.62 4.87
C LEU A 56 20.29 -7.72 5.26
N VAL A 57 20.38 -8.80 4.47
CA VAL A 57 21.36 -9.87 4.70
C VAL A 57 22.61 -9.74 3.81
N GLY A 58 22.82 -8.57 3.19
CA GLY A 58 23.95 -8.31 2.29
C GLY A 58 23.92 -9.19 1.03
N LYS A 59 22.72 -9.49 0.52
CA LYS A 59 22.50 -10.29 -0.69
C LYS A 59 21.73 -9.47 -1.72
N SER A 60 21.95 -9.80 -2.98
CA SER A 60 21.10 -9.33 -4.09
C SER A 60 20.43 -10.52 -4.76
N TYR A 61 19.44 -10.27 -5.63
CA TYR A 61 18.82 -11.32 -6.45
C TYR A 61 19.82 -12.17 -7.26
N LEU A 62 21.06 -11.70 -7.46
CA LEU A 62 22.14 -12.44 -8.12
C LEU A 62 22.70 -13.60 -7.28
N ASN A 63 22.40 -13.64 -5.97
CA ASN A 63 22.92 -14.61 -5.01
C ASN A 63 21.89 -15.70 -4.62
N ALA A 64 20.83 -15.88 -5.43
CA ALA A 64 19.70 -16.73 -5.07
C ALA A 64 20.04 -18.25 -5.14
N GLY A 65 20.28 -18.86 -3.98
CA GLY A 65 20.32 -20.32 -3.80
C GLY A 65 20.01 -20.71 -2.35
N GLY A 66 18.92 -21.47 -2.14
CA GLY A 66 18.55 -22.11 -0.86
C GLY A 66 17.33 -21.51 -0.13
N VAL A 67 16.41 -22.38 0.33
CA VAL A 67 15.11 -22.06 1.00
C VAL A 67 15.11 -22.57 2.44
N CYS A 68 14.51 -21.84 3.40
CA CYS A 68 13.99 -22.37 4.67
C CYS A 68 12.90 -21.47 5.31
N GLN A 69 12.09 -22.07 6.20
CA GLN A 69 10.70 -21.74 6.59
C GLN A 69 10.51 -20.64 7.67
N VAL A 70 9.27 -20.15 7.82
CA VAL A 70 8.85 -18.98 8.65
C VAL A 70 7.94 -19.39 9.83
N PRO A 71 8.08 -18.81 11.04
CA PRO A 71 7.14 -18.99 12.15
C PRO A 71 6.07 -17.87 12.24
N THR A 72 4.95 -18.15 12.91
CA THR A 72 3.77 -17.28 13.07
C THR A 72 3.64 -16.72 14.50
N LEU A 73 3.15 -15.48 14.65
CA LEU A 73 2.95 -14.77 15.94
C LEU A 73 1.44 -14.56 16.26
N PRO A 74 1.06 -14.40 17.55
CA PRO A 74 -0.34 -14.33 17.99
C PRO A 74 -0.95 -12.91 17.97
N LEU A 75 -2.29 -12.86 17.97
CA LEU A 75 -3.13 -11.67 17.75
C LEU A 75 -3.41 -10.86 19.05
N SER A 76 -3.42 -9.52 18.93
CA SER A 76 -3.68 -8.53 20.00
C SER A 76 -5.16 -8.41 20.44
N PRO A 77 -5.45 -7.86 21.64
CA PRO A 77 -6.81 -7.73 22.20
C PRO A 77 -7.67 -6.63 21.53
N PRO A 78 -9.00 -6.65 21.73
CA PRO A 78 -9.92 -5.71 21.07
C PRO A 78 -9.89 -4.30 21.67
N THR A 79 -9.75 -3.30 20.79
CA THR A 79 -9.87 -1.86 21.09
C THR A 79 -11.23 -1.33 20.63
N ALA A 80 -11.63 -0.14 21.11
CA ALA A 80 -12.86 0.55 20.73
C ALA A 80 -12.99 0.77 19.21
N PRO A 81 -14.19 0.69 18.61
CA PRO A 81 -14.38 0.89 17.18
C PRO A 81 -14.02 2.32 16.75
N ILE A 82 -13.61 2.45 15.49
CA ILE A 82 -13.23 3.71 14.85
C ILE A 82 -14.25 4.10 13.78
N THR A 83 -14.42 5.41 13.56
CA THR A 83 -15.22 5.97 12.47
C THR A 83 -14.29 6.44 11.36
N VAL A 84 -14.53 6.03 10.12
CA VAL A 84 -13.73 6.44 8.96
C VAL A 84 -14.64 7.12 7.95
N GLN A 85 -14.23 8.27 7.42
CA GLN A 85 -14.92 8.91 6.30
C GLN A 85 -14.37 8.33 5.01
N PHE A 86 -15.22 7.70 4.19
CA PHE A 86 -14.82 7.12 2.91
C PHE A 86 -15.53 7.84 1.77
N SER A 87 -14.75 8.31 0.78
CA SER A 87 -15.26 8.99 -0.40
C SER A 87 -14.78 8.36 -1.68
N ILE A 88 -15.63 8.36 -2.70
CA ILE A 88 -15.33 7.91 -4.05
C ILE A 88 -15.55 9.06 -5.01
N THR A 89 -14.57 9.33 -5.87
CA THR A 89 -14.60 10.48 -6.79
C THR A 89 -14.12 10.06 -8.17
N ASN A 90 -14.82 10.51 -9.20
CA ASN A 90 -14.35 10.43 -10.58
C ASN A 90 -14.37 11.83 -11.20
N THR A 91 -13.20 12.31 -11.60
CA THR A 91 -13.04 13.63 -12.25
C THR A 91 -12.72 13.52 -13.74
N LEU A 92 -12.42 12.33 -14.27
CA LEU A 92 -11.95 12.14 -15.64
C LEU A 92 -13.09 12.29 -16.66
N LYS A 93 -14.21 11.59 -16.47
CA LYS A 93 -15.42 11.63 -17.32
C LYS A 93 -16.65 11.24 -16.54
N ASN A 94 -17.80 11.88 -16.78
CA ASN A 94 -19.04 11.64 -16.02
C ASN A 94 -18.80 11.81 -14.51
N TYR A 95 -18.62 13.07 -14.11
CA TYR A 95 -18.27 13.42 -12.74
C TYR A 95 -19.25 12.82 -11.74
N PHE A 96 -18.70 12.20 -10.70
CA PHE A 96 -19.46 11.83 -9.51
C PHE A 96 -18.58 11.95 -8.28
N HIS A 97 -19.23 12.22 -7.16
CA HIS A 97 -18.62 12.25 -5.84
C HIS A 97 -19.64 11.75 -4.82
N TYR A 98 -19.26 10.72 -4.05
CA TYR A 98 -20.08 10.17 -2.98
C TYR A 98 -19.23 9.98 -1.73
N SER A 99 -19.83 10.21 -0.57
CA SER A 99 -19.16 10.10 0.73
C SER A 99 -20.06 9.41 1.75
N ILE A 100 -19.45 8.66 2.67
CA ILE A 100 -20.10 7.94 3.76
C ILE A 100 -19.16 7.87 4.95
N SER A 101 -19.71 7.88 6.16
CA SER A 101 -18.96 7.60 7.39
C SER A 101 -19.30 6.20 7.83
N VAL A 102 -18.30 5.34 7.98
CA VAL A 102 -18.47 3.94 8.40
C VAL A 102 -17.81 3.70 9.74
N CYS A 103 -18.46 2.89 10.57
CA CYS A 103 -17.91 2.44 11.84
C CYS A 103 -17.35 1.02 11.68
N VAL A 104 -16.08 0.82 12.03
CA VAL A 104 -15.39 -0.47 11.94
C VAL A 104 -14.63 -0.76 13.24
N PRO A 105 -14.37 -2.03 13.59
CA PRO A 105 -13.45 -2.35 14.68
C PRO A 105 -12.09 -1.68 14.48
N ASP A 106 -11.41 -1.31 15.57
CA ASP A 106 -10.03 -0.85 15.49
C ASP A 106 -9.13 -1.88 14.79
N ASN A 107 -8.05 -1.41 14.16
CA ASN A 107 -7.15 -2.20 13.33
C ASN A 107 -7.80 -2.89 12.11
N SER A 108 -9.03 -2.51 11.75
CA SER A 108 -9.63 -2.95 10.49
C SER A 108 -8.85 -2.39 9.31
N THR A 109 -8.74 -3.19 8.26
CA THR A 109 -8.13 -2.79 6.99
C THR A 109 -9.08 -1.87 6.22
N LEU A 110 -8.55 -1.09 5.28
CA LEU A 110 -9.34 -0.29 4.36
C LEU A 110 -10.29 -1.15 3.51
N LEU A 111 -9.95 -2.41 3.22
CA LEU A 111 -10.86 -3.33 2.57
C LEU A 111 -12.13 -3.57 3.39
N GLN A 112 -12.03 -3.75 4.71
CA GLN A 112 -13.19 -3.89 5.59
C GLN A 112 -14.03 -2.61 5.66
N VAL A 113 -13.40 -1.43 5.66
CA VAL A 113 -14.09 -0.13 5.53
C VAL A 113 -14.91 -0.09 4.23
N MET A 114 -14.32 -0.51 3.11
CA MET A 114 -15.03 -0.59 1.82
C MET A 114 -16.18 -1.62 1.83
N GLU A 115 -16.01 -2.76 2.49
CA GLU A 115 -17.05 -3.78 2.63
C GLU A 115 -18.24 -3.27 3.45
N VAL A 116 -18.00 -2.56 4.54
CA VAL A 116 -19.06 -1.91 5.33
C VAL A 116 -19.77 -0.83 4.51
N ALA A 117 -19.02 0.03 3.81
CA ALA A 117 -19.60 1.06 2.92
C ALA A 117 -20.48 0.45 1.83
N ARG A 118 -20.05 -0.67 1.23
CA ARG A 118 -20.82 -1.45 0.25
C ARG A 118 -22.10 -2.01 0.87
N ASN A 119 -22.03 -2.56 2.08
CA ASN A 119 -23.21 -3.14 2.73
C ASN A 119 -24.25 -2.06 3.08
N GLU A 120 -23.81 -0.85 3.43
CA GLU A 120 -24.69 0.28 3.73
C GLU A 120 -25.33 0.91 2.48
N LYS A 121 -24.56 1.12 1.41
CA LYS A 121 -25.08 1.65 0.13
C LYS A 121 -24.52 0.87 -1.06
N PRO A 122 -25.08 -0.32 -1.36
CA PRO A 122 -24.53 -1.23 -2.36
C PRO A 122 -24.51 -0.65 -3.77
N ASP A 123 -25.51 0.16 -4.13
CA ASP A 123 -25.57 0.78 -5.46
C ASP A 123 -24.46 1.81 -5.69
N ILE A 124 -23.96 2.42 -4.61
CA ILE A 124 -22.96 3.49 -4.67
C ILE A 124 -21.54 2.92 -4.44
N PHE A 125 -21.35 2.18 -3.35
CA PHE A 125 -20.03 1.70 -2.93
C PHE A 125 -19.76 0.24 -3.33
N CYS A 126 -20.49 -0.31 -4.31
CA CYS A 126 -20.09 -1.58 -4.91
C CYS A 126 -18.67 -1.50 -5.48
N PHE A 127 -17.88 -2.54 -5.26
CA PHE A 127 -16.52 -2.62 -5.78
C PHE A 127 -16.17 -4.07 -6.13
N LYS A 128 -15.14 -4.23 -6.96
CA LYS A 128 -14.56 -5.55 -7.29
C LYS A 128 -13.07 -5.54 -7.03
N THR A 129 -12.56 -6.66 -6.53
CA THR A 129 -11.12 -6.88 -6.32
C THR A 129 -10.61 -8.04 -7.16
N LYS A 130 -9.30 -8.04 -7.39
CA LYS A 130 -8.55 -9.18 -7.92
C LYS A 130 -7.39 -9.44 -6.98
N GLN A 131 -7.14 -10.71 -6.63
CA GLN A 131 -5.98 -11.07 -5.83
C GLN A 131 -4.70 -10.95 -6.67
N GLU A 132 -3.71 -10.25 -6.12
CA GLU A 132 -2.36 -10.12 -6.69
C GLU A 132 -1.32 -10.46 -5.59
N SER A 133 -0.03 -10.52 -5.94
CA SER A 133 1.05 -10.87 -4.98
C SER A 133 1.19 -9.89 -3.82
N TRP A 134 0.74 -8.64 -4.01
CA TRP A 134 0.70 -7.58 -2.99
C TRP A 134 -0.62 -7.52 -2.21
N GLY A 135 -1.52 -8.48 -2.45
CA GLY A 135 -2.85 -8.51 -1.84
C GLY A 135 -3.98 -8.10 -2.80
N PRO A 136 -5.16 -7.75 -2.26
CA PRO A 136 -6.34 -7.43 -3.06
C PRO A 136 -6.17 -6.10 -3.79
N TYR A 137 -6.19 -6.15 -5.12
CA TYR A 137 -6.18 -4.98 -6.00
C TYR A 137 -7.60 -4.58 -6.39
N VAL A 138 -7.98 -3.33 -6.16
CA VAL A 138 -9.32 -2.81 -6.50
C VAL A 138 -9.40 -2.54 -8.00
N THR A 139 -10.25 -3.28 -8.69
CA THR A 139 -10.42 -3.21 -10.16
C THR A 139 -11.57 -2.30 -10.58
N SER A 140 -12.60 -2.15 -9.75
CA SER A 140 -13.70 -1.21 -9.97
C SER A 140 -14.35 -0.76 -8.68
N ILE A 141 -14.94 0.43 -8.73
CA ILE A 141 -15.83 1.01 -7.71
C ILE A 141 -16.98 1.69 -8.46
N HIS A 142 -18.21 1.57 -7.95
CA HIS A 142 -19.42 2.13 -8.55
C HIS A 142 -19.57 1.73 -10.04
N GLY A 143 -19.27 0.46 -10.35
CA GLY A 143 -19.31 -0.09 -11.72
C GLY A 143 -18.22 0.42 -12.68
N LEU A 144 -17.41 1.42 -12.29
CA LEU A 144 -16.36 1.99 -13.12
C LEU A 144 -15.04 1.22 -12.98
N HIS A 145 -14.61 0.58 -14.06
CA HIS A 145 -13.39 -0.25 -14.09
C HIS A 145 -12.14 0.54 -14.47
N GLY A 146 -11.03 0.21 -13.82
CA GLY A 146 -9.70 0.54 -14.31
C GLY A 146 -9.44 -0.14 -15.65
N ASN A 147 -8.62 0.48 -16.50
CA ASN A 147 -8.35 -0.02 -17.85
C ASN A 147 -6.86 0.18 -18.18
N LYS A 148 -6.16 -0.92 -18.45
CA LYS A 148 -4.73 -0.91 -18.76
C LYS A 148 -4.39 -0.15 -20.06
N THR A 149 -5.21 -0.31 -21.10
CA THR A 149 -5.02 0.37 -22.39
C THR A 149 -5.23 1.87 -22.27
N LYS A 150 -6.22 2.30 -21.48
CA LYS A 150 -6.51 3.72 -21.19
C LYS A 150 -5.69 4.28 -20.03
N ARG A 151 -4.84 3.45 -19.41
CA ARG A 151 -4.02 3.76 -18.22
C ARG A 151 -4.81 4.34 -17.05
N THR A 152 -6.05 3.88 -16.85
CA THR A 152 -6.92 4.33 -15.74
C THR A 152 -6.99 3.33 -14.60
N TYR A 153 -7.09 3.81 -13.37
CA TYR A 153 -7.12 3.00 -12.16
C TYR A 153 -7.77 3.76 -10.98
N TRP A 154 -8.02 3.05 -9.88
CA TRP A 154 -8.47 3.65 -8.63
C TRP A 154 -7.28 3.89 -7.71
N GLN A 155 -7.01 5.15 -7.41
CA GLN A 155 -5.94 5.58 -6.51
C GLN A 155 -6.53 5.97 -5.16
N PHE A 156 -5.88 5.54 -4.07
CA PHE A 156 -6.35 5.80 -2.71
C PHE A 156 -5.49 6.85 -2.03
N PHE A 157 -6.13 7.68 -1.22
CA PHE A 157 -5.51 8.77 -0.49
C PHE A 157 -6.02 8.80 0.95
N SER A 158 -5.14 9.18 1.87
CA SER A 158 -5.52 9.72 3.17
C SER A 158 -5.48 11.24 3.06
N CYS A 159 -6.65 11.87 3.12
CA CYS A 159 -6.84 13.27 2.75
C CYS A 159 -6.23 13.55 1.35
N TRP A 160 -5.08 14.22 1.30
CA TRP A 160 -4.40 14.63 0.06
C TRP A 160 -3.17 13.79 -0.27
N THR A 161 -2.81 12.83 0.59
CA THR A 161 -1.58 12.04 0.46
C THR A 161 -1.90 10.66 -0.10
N PRO A 162 -1.29 10.25 -1.23
CA PRO A 162 -1.48 8.90 -1.77
C PRO A 162 -1.06 7.84 -0.75
N LEU A 163 -1.89 6.81 -0.59
CA LEU A 163 -1.55 5.66 0.24
C LEU A 163 -0.36 4.93 -0.36
N GLN A 164 0.54 4.48 0.51
CA GLN A 164 1.71 3.68 0.15
C GLN A 164 1.44 2.17 0.28
N GLU A 165 0.26 1.81 0.81
CA GLU A 165 -0.15 0.44 1.10
C GLU A 165 -1.45 0.10 0.35
N GLY A 166 -1.64 -1.18 0.05
CA GLY A 166 -2.87 -1.68 -0.54
C GLY A 166 -4.05 -1.69 0.44
N VAL A 167 -5.27 -1.77 -0.09
CA VAL A 167 -6.50 -1.75 0.73
C VAL A 167 -6.59 -2.93 1.73
N GLY A 168 -5.94 -4.05 1.42
CA GLY A 168 -5.89 -5.22 2.31
C GLY A 168 -4.87 -5.11 3.45
N THR A 169 -4.07 -4.05 3.48
CA THR A 169 -3.00 -3.84 4.48
C THR A 169 -3.24 -2.57 5.27
N TYR A 170 -3.53 -1.49 4.56
CA TYR A 170 -3.63 -0.17 5.15
C TYR A 170 -4.73 -0.15 6.23
N LYS A 171 -4.38 0.30 7.43
CA LYS A 171 -5.27 0.41 8.59
C LYS A 171 -5.60 1.89 8.83
N PRO A 172 -6.81 2.36 8.47
CA PRO A 172 -7.21 3.74 8.71
C PRO A 172 -7.29 4.06 10.20
N LYS A 173 -7.12 5.33 10.54
CA LYS A 173 -7.26 5.88 11.90
C LYS A 173 -8.66 6.41 12.13
N ASN A 174 -9.02 6.58 13.41
CA ASN A 174 -10.28 7.21 13.78
C ASN A 174 -10.37 8.64 13.20
N TRP A 175 -11.52 8.93 12.59
CA TRP A 175 -11.85 10.13 11.85
C TRP A 175 -11.00 10.42 10.61
N GLU A 176 -10.24 9.43 10.13
CA GLU A 176 -9.46 9.60 8.90
C GLU A 176 -10.39 9.69 7.68
N HIS A 177 -10.05 10.60 6.76
CA HIS A 177 -10.76 10.74 5.49
C HIS A 177 -10.01 10.01 4.39
N ILE A 178 -10.54 8.86 3.99
CA ILE A 178 -10.02 8.07 2.88
C ILE A 178 -10.77 8.42 1.60
N GLN A 179 -10.01 8.71 0.55
CA GLN A 179 -10.54 9.04 -0.77
C GLN A 179 -10.06 8.02 -1.79
N ALA A 180 -10.98 7.38 -2.50
CA ALA A 180 -10.70 6.63 -3.72
C ALA A 180 -11.01 7.54 -4.91
N ILE A 181 -9.99 7.92 -5.67
CA ILE A 181 -10.10 8.80 -6.83
C ILE A 181 -9.79 8.00 -8.09
N PHE A 182 -10.67 8.08 -9.09
CA PHE A 182 -10.43 7.49 -10.39
C PHE A 182 -9.42 8.33 -11.16
N SER A 183 -8.24 7.76 -11.40
CA SER A 183 -7.04 8.46 -11.87
C SER A 183 -6.48 7.81 -13.13
N THR A 184 -5.50 8.47 -13.75
CA THR A 184 -4.67 7.95 -14.83
C THR A 184 -3.20 7.92 -14.42
N TYR A 185 -2.41 7.02 -15.00
CA TYR A 185 -0.94 6.96 -14.84
C TYR A 185 -0.23 7.04 -16.18
#